data_AF-A0A9N7YPS5-F1
#
_entry.id   AF-A0A9N7YPS5-F1
#
_cell.length_a   1.000
_cell.length_b   1.000
_cell.length_c   1.000
_cell.angle_alpha   90.00
_cell.angle_beta   90.00
_cell.angle_gamma   90.00
#
_symmetry.space_group_name_H-M   'P 1'
#
loop_
_entity.id
_entity.type
_entity.pdbx_description
1 polymer ?
#
loop_
_entity_poly.entity_id
_entity_poly.type
_entity_poly.pdbx_seq_one_letter_code
_entity_poly.pdbx_strand_id
1 'polypeptide(L)'
;EFSRAPHILNYVGTKVTLRQGDGSLVYSIVPPYPALLHEYSASSRWEDALRLCRFAKDQCLWACLAGMSMANRELTTAEMAYAASGELPRVQYIKFIKTQPSKESSLAHMLLFSGLIQEAEATLLQAGLIYQAIQVNINLFNWERALELAVKHKTHVDTVLAYREKFLQTFGTKETNKRFLQYAGGVEVNWEKIQAKIEMELSKEREKAANASESPPGFVVLQTLLLQYDIIVSVCSKFYEPASRSISSS
;
A
#
# COMPACT_ATOMS: atom_id res chain seq x y z
N GLU A 1 31.78 -38.09 -1.52
CA GLU A 1 30.76 -38.05 -0.46
C GLU A 1 30.19 -36.65 -0.39
N PHE A 2 28.86 -36.50 -0.45
CA PHE A 2 28.21 -35.20 -0.52
C PHE A 2 28.29 -34.50 0.85
N SER A 3 29.04 -33.41 0.93
CA SER A 3 29.00 -32.51 2.08
C SER A 3 27.56 -31.99 2.25
N ARG A 4 27.00 -32.15 3.45
CA ARG A 4 25.61 -31.72 3.74
C ARG A 4 25.48 -30.21 3.50
N ALA A 5 24.30 -29.73 3.08
CA ALA A 5 24.09 -28.29 2.97
C ALA A 5 24.36 -27.60 4.33
N PRO A 6 25.02 -26.44 4.34
CA PRO A 6 25.27 -25.70 5.58
C PRO A 6 23.94 -25.34 6.24
N HIS A 7 23.84 -25.50 7.56
CA HIS A 7 22.63 -25.20 8.32
C HIS A 7 22.94 -24.47 9.63
N ILE A 8 21.97 -23.70 10.10
CA ILE A 8 22.04 -22.98 11.37
C ILE A 8 21.82 -23.98 12.51
N LEU A 9 22.74 -24.01 13.48
CA LEU A 9 22.62 -24.85 14.68
C LEU A 9 22.00 -24.10 15.84
N ASN A 10 22.48 -22.89 16.13
CA ASN A 10 22.01 -22.11 17.27
C ASN A 10 22.16 -20.61 17.01
N TYR A 11 21.30 -19.84 17.67
CA TYR A 11 21.26 -18.38 17.63
C TYR A 11 21.25 -17.85 19.07
N VAL A 12 22.36 -17.25 19.51
CA VAL A 12 22.51 -16.69 20.86
C VAL A 12 22.85 -15.21 20.77
N GLY A 13 21.89 -14.34 21.08
CA GLY A 13 22.05 -12.89 20.98
C GLY A 13 22.28 -12.44 19.54
N THR A 14 23.45 -11.89 19.23
CA THR A 14 23.85 -11.54 17.85
C THR A 14 24.75 -12.59 17.21
N LYS A 15 24.99 -13.73 17.86
CA LYS A 15 25.91 -14.78 17.38
C LYS A 15 25.13 -15.96 16.80
N VAL A 16 25.50 -16.36 15.59
CA VAL A 16 24.97 -17.53 14.89
C VAL A 16 26.05 -18.58 14.79
N THR A 17 25.73 -19.80 15.21
CA THR A 17 26.58 -20.95 14.99
C THR A 17 26.06 -21.71 13.77
N LEU A 18 26.90 -21.81 12.75
CA LEU A 18 26.63 -22.50 11.49
C LEU A 18 27.43 -23.79 11.46
N ARG A 19 26.82 -24.87 10.96
CA ARG A 19 27.55 -26.08 10.58
C ARG A 19 27.74 -26.06 9.08
N GLN A 20 29.00 -26.03 8.64
CA GLN A 20 29.34 -26.14 7.23
C GLN A 20 29.21 -27.60 6.75
N GLY A 21 29.20 -27.79 5.43
CA GLY A 21 29.04 -29.11 4.84
C GLY A 21 30.20 -30.08 5.08
N ASP A 22 31.39 -29.53 5.35
CA ASP A 22 32.57 -30.26 5.82
C ASP A 22 32.46 -30.70 7.29
N GLY A 23 31.40 -30.29 7.99
CA GLY A 23 31.14 -30.57 9.40
C GLY A 23 31.75 -29.56 10.37
N SER A 24 32.49 -28.56 9.90
CA SER A 24 33.10 -27.52 10.73
C SER A 24 32.06 -26.55 11.31
N LEU A 25 32.38 -25.97 12.47
CA LEU A 25 31.55 -24.97 13.14
C LEU A 25 32.08 -23.57 12.85
N VAL A 26 31.24 -22.73 12.25
CA VAL A 26 31.55 -21.33 11.98
C VAL A 26 30.66 -20.43 12.81
N TYR A 27 31.26 -19.41 13.40
CA TYR A 27 30.54 -18.38 14.14
C TYR A 27 30.43 -17.13 13.27
N SER A 28 29.22 -16.64 13.09
CA SER A 28 28.96 -15.36 12.43
C SER A 28 28.20 -14.42 13.36
N ILE A 29 28.39 -13.12 13.17
CA ILE A 29 27.68 -12.09 13.94
C ILE A 29 26.63 -11.46 13.01
N VAL A 30 25.38 -11.45 13.46
CA VAL A 30 24.27 -10.77 12.78
C VAL A 30 24.14 -9.36 13.37
N PRO A 31 24.12 -8.30 12.53
CA PRO A 31 23.91 -6.94 13.01
C PRO A 31 22.59 -6.82 13.80
N PRO A 32 22.59 -6.19 14.99
CA PRO A 32 21.39 -6.08 15.82
C PRO A 32 20.35 -5.08 15.30
N TYR A 33 20.63 -4.38 14.19
CA TYR A 33 19.84 -3.26 13.71
C TYR A 33 18.38 -3.60 13.39
N PRO A 34 18.02 -4.76 12.79
CA PRO A 34 16.61 -5.09 12.55
C PRO A 34 15.81 -5.25 13.84
N ALA A 35 16.41 -5.86 14.88
CA ALA A 35 15.75 -6.03 16.18
C ALA A 35 15.54 -4.67 16.87
N LEU A 36 16.56 -3.80 16.84
CA LEU A 36 16.45 -2.43 17.37
C LEU A 36 15.42 -1.60 16.59
N LEU A 37 15.38 -1.74 15.26
CA LEU A 37 14.42 -1.03 14.42
C LEU A 37 12.98 -1.42 14.76
N HIS A 38 12.74 -2.72 14.96
CA HIS A 38 11.45 -3.24 15.39
C HIS A 38 11.05 -2.69 16.77
N GLU A 39 11.97 -2.64 17.74
CA GLU A 39 11.72 -2.05 19.07
C GLU A 39 11.36 -0.56 18.99
N TYR A 40 12.08 0.22 18.17
CA TYR A 40 11.78 1.63 17.95
C TYR A 40 10.41 1.83 17.29
N SER A 41 10.05 0.99 16.31
CA SER A 41 8.72 1.04 15.69
C SER A 41 7.61 0.67 16.68
N ALA A 42 7.81 -0.37 17.49
CA ALA A 42 6.84 -0.78 18.52
C ALA A 42 6.64 0.30 19.60
N SER A 43 7.70 1.06 19.91
CA SER A 43 7.67 2.15 20.88
C SER A 43 7.36 3.53 20.24
N SER A 44 6.99 3.58 18.96
CA SER A 44 6.74 4.81 18.20
C SER A 44 7.89 5.84 18.21
N ARG A 45 9.14 5.37 18.38
CA ARG A 45 10.37 6.19 18.38
C ARG A 45 10.91 6.37 16.96
N TRP A 46 10.13 7.00 16.09
CA TRP A 46 10.43 7.09 14.65
C TRP A 46 11.69 7.89 14.32
N GLU A 47 12.01 8.93 15.10
CA GLU A 47 13.26 9.69 14.91
C GLU A 47 14.51 8.83 15.14
N ASP A 48 14.48 7.98 16.17
CA ASP A 48 15.58 7.06 16.48
C ASP A 48 15.70 5.98 15.41
N ALA A 49 14.57 5.48 14.90
CA ALA A 49 14.53 4.56 13.76
C ALA A 49 15.15 5.18 12.48
N LEU A 50 14.86 6.45 12.19
CA LEU A 50 15.46 7.18 11.07
C LEU A 50 16.98 7.37 11.26
N ARG A 51 17.42 7.72 12.47
CA ARG A 51 18.85 7.84 12.79
C ARG A 51 19.58 6.51 12.59
N LEU A 52 18.97 5.41 13.03
CA LEU A 52 19.50 4.06 12.86
C LEU A 52 19.65 3.70 11.36
N CYS A 53 18.63 3.96 10.54
CA CYS A 53 18.68 3.66 9.11
C CYS A 53 19.75 4.49 8.37
N ARG A 54 19.90 5.78 8.73
CA ARG A 54 20.98 6.64 8.19
C ARG A 54 22.37 6.15 8.59
N PHE A 55 22.52 5.68 9.83
CA PHE A 55 23.78 5.15 10.35
C PHE A 55 24.17 3.84 9.67
N ALA A 56 23.23 2.90 9.57
CA ALA A 56 23.48 1.58 9.01
C ALA A 56 23.75 1.60 7.49
N LYS A 57 23.24 2.62 6.77
CA LYS A 57 23.37 2.77 5.30
C LYS A 57 22.94 1.53 4.51
N ASP A 58 21.97 0.78 5.04
CA ASP A 58 21.44 -0.44 4.46
C ASP A 58 20.04 -0.19 3.90
N GLN A 59 19.84 -0.51 2.63
CA GLN A 59 18.57 -0.35 1.93
C GLN A 59 17.48 -1.27 2.51
N CYS A 60 17.84 -2.45 3.02
CA CYS A 60 16.88 -3.37 3.63
C CYS A 60 16.26 -2.78 4.91
N LEU A 61 17.06 -2.07 5.71
CA LEU A 61 16.59 -1.37 6.91
C LEU A 61 15.62 -0.23 6.55
N TRP A 62 15.92 0.54 5.50
CA TRP A 62 15.00 1.57 5.00
C TRP A 62 13.68 0.99 4.51
N ALA A 63 13.73 -0.14 3.79
CA ALA A 63 12.53 -0.84 3.33
C ALA A 63 11.69 -1.38 4.50
N CYS A 64 12.34 -1.95 5.53
CA CYS A 64 11.67 -2.38 6.76
C CYS A 64 11.01 -1.20 7.48
N LEU A 65 11.73 -0.08 7.64
CA LEU A 65 11.19 1.14 8.24
C LEU A 65 9.97 1.66 7.48
N ALA A 66 10.03 1.68 6.14
CA ALA A 66 8.91 2.12 5.31
C ALA A 66 7.67 1.25 5.54
N GLY A 67 7.82 -0.08 5.58
CA GLY A 67 6.72 -1.01 5.86
C GLY A 67 6.14 -0.84 7.27
N MET A 68 7.00 -0.76 8.28
CA MET A 68 6.61 -0.56 9.67
C MET A 68 5.90 0.78 9.89
N SER A 69 6.40 1.87 9.29
CA SER A 69 5.76 3.18 9.37
C SER A 69 4.38 3.19 8.71
N MET A 70 4.21 2.53 7.56
CA MET A 70 2.89 2.41 6.91
C MET A 70 1.90 1.61 7.77
N ALA A 71 2.35 0.50 8.37
CA ALA A 71 1.51 -0.31 9.26
C ALA A 71 1.03 0.48 10.49
N ASN A 72 1.89 1.34 11.05
CA ASN A 72 1.56 2.20 12.18
C ASN A 72 0.88 3.53 11.77
N ARG A 73 0.56 3.71 10.48
CA ARG A 73 -0.06 4.92 9.91
C ARG A 73 0.78 6.19 10.07
N GLU A 74 2.09 6.04 10.22
CA GLU A 74 3.01 7.16 10.35
C GLU A 74 3.56 7.59 8.98
N LEU A 75 2.78 8.43 8.29
CA LEU A 75 3.02 8.81 6.91
C LEU A 75 4.28 9.65 6.70
N THR A 76 4.69 10.46 7.69
CA THR A 76 5.88 11.32 7.54
C THR A 76 7.15 10.49 7.49
N THR A 77 7.26 9.52 8.39
CA THR A 77 8.41 8.61 8.43
C THR A 77 8.40 7.68 7.22
N ALA A 78 7.23 7.18 6.81
CA ALA A 78 7.10 6.38 5.59
C ALA A 78 7.54 7.16 4.34
N GLU A 79 7.13 8.43 4.21
CA GLU A 79 7.54 9.32 3.10
C GLU A 79 9.07 9.43 3.03
N MET A 80 9.73 9.68 4.16
CA MET A 80 11.18 9.77 4.25
C MET A 80 11.86 8.44 3.91
N ALA A 81 11.31 7.33 4.37
CA ALA A 81 11.87 6.01 4.13
C ALA A 81 11.74 5.55 2.67
N TYR A 82 10.60 5.82 2.02
CA TYR A 82 10.43 5.59 0.58
C TYR A 82 11.28 6.53 -0.27
N ALA A 83 11.45 7.79 0.15
CA ALA A 83 12.36 8.71 -0.52
C ALA A 83 13.82 8.22 -0.43
N ALA A 84 14.25 7.75 0.74
CA ALA A 84 15.57 7.15 0.93
C ALA A 84 15.77 5.85 0.13
N SER A 85 14.68 5.11 -0.11
CA SER A 85 14.68 3.89 -0.93
C SER A 85 14.63 4.15 -2.44
N GLY A 86 14.43 5.41 -2.89
CA GLY A 86 14.32 5.78 -4.30
C GLY A 86 12.94 5.55 -4.93
N GLU A 87 11.93 5.18 -4.15
CA GLU A 87 10.57 4.83 -4.61
C GLU A 87 9.69 6.08 -4.79
N LEU A 88 10.07 6.96 -5.73
CA LEU A 88 9.39 8.24 -5.94
C LEU A 88 7.86 8.16 -6.18
N PRO A 89 7.32 7.19 -6.95
CA PRO A 89 5.87 7.06 -7.11
C PRO A 89 5.14 6.82 -5.78
N ARG A 90 5.76 6.06 -4.87
CA ARG A 90 5.19 5.81 -3.53
C ARG A 90 5.20 7.06 -2.68
N VAL A 91 6.25 7.87 -2.77
CA VAL A 91 6.34 9.18 -2.09
C VAL A 91 5.24 10.12 -2.57
N GLN A 92 5.02 10.18 -3.89
CA GLN A 92 3.93 10.99 -4.48
C GLN A 92 2.56 10.53 -3.99
N TYR A 93 2.35 9.22 -3.94
CA TYR A 93 1.08 8.67 -3.45
C TYR A 93 0.88 8.96 -1.95
N ILE A 94 1.92 8.87 -1.12
CA ILE A 94 1.84 9.24 0.31
C ILE A 94 1.50 10.72 0.47
N LYS A 95 2.06 11.61 -0.34
CA LYS A 95 1.66 13.03 -0.36
C LYS A 95 0.18 13.18 -0.72
N PHE A 96 -0.29 12.44 -1.71
CA PHE A 96 -1.70 12.42 -2.08
C PHE A 96 -2.61 11.93 -0.94
N ILE A 97 -2.20 10.89 -0.19
CA ILE A 97 -2.91 10.43 1.02
C ILE A 97 -3.02 11.55 2.07
N LYS A 98 -1.93 12.31 2.27
CA LYS A 98 -1.88 13.42 3.24
C LYS A 98 -2.75 14.61 2.84
N THR A 99 -3.02 14.78 1.55
CA THR A 99 -3.89 15.85 1.03
C THR A 99 -5.38 15.47 0.98
N GLN A 100 -5.74 14.23 1.35
CA GLN A 100 -7.15 13.83 1.34
C GLN A 100 -7.96 14.65 2.34
N PRO A 101 -9.18 15.10 1.96
CA PRO A 101 -9.97 15.99 2.81
C PRO A 101 -10.54 15.26 4.03
N SER A 102 -11.00 14.02 3.85
CA SER A 102 -11.60 13.20 4.91
C SER A 102 -10.61 12.21 5.51
N LYS A 103 -10.75 11.91 6.81
CA LYS A 103 -9.93 10.90 7.50
C LYS A 103 -10.21 9.50 6.94
N GLU A 104 -11.46 9.24 6.57
CA GLU A 104 -11.93 7.99 5.98
C GLU A 104 -11.35 7.79 4.58
N SER A 105 -11.31 8.83 3.74
CA SER A 105 -10.63 8.76 2.44
C SER A 105 -9.13 8.54 2.61
N SER A 106 -8.47 9.25 3.54
CA SER A 106 -7.06 9.03 3.84
C SER A 106 -6.80 7.57 4.25
N LEU A 107 -7.65 7.01 5.12
CA LEU A 107 -7.56 5.61 5.55
C LEU A 107 -7.78 4.63 4.40
N ALA A 108 -8.78 4.85 3.55
CA ALA A 108 -9.02 4.01 2.38
C ALA A 108 -7.81 4.01 1.44
N HIS A 109 -7.20 5.16 1.17
CA HIS A 109 -6.00 5.23 0.33
C HIS A 109 -4.77 4.60 0.99
N MET A 110 -4.63 4.62 2.32
CA MET A 110 -3.61 3.84 3.03
C MET A 110 -3.81 2.33 2.87
N LEU A 111 -5.06 1.85 2.92
CA LEU A 111 -5.39 0.45 2.68
C LEU A 111 -5.09 0.05 1.23
N LEU A 112 -5.41 0.90 0.27
CA LEU A 112 -5.04 0.71 -1.15
C LEU A 112 -3.54 0.62 -1.35
N PHE A 113 -2.79 1.51 -0.69
CA PHE A 113 -1.32 1.47 -0.72
C PHE A 113 -0.76 0.14 -0.21
N SER A 114 -1.44 -0.47 0.77
CA SER A 114 -1.08 -1.75 1.37
C SER A 114 -1.58 -2.95 0.56
N GLY A 115 -2.34 -2.74 -0.52
CA GLY A 115 -2.93 -3.79 -1.36
C GLY A 115 -4.27 -4.34 -0.87
N LEU A 116 -4.84 -3.79 0.20
CA LEU A 116 -6.11 -4.23 0.80
C LEU A 116 -7.30 -3.54 0.11
N ILE A 117 -7.53 -3.89 -1.17
CA ILE A 117 -8.53 -3.21 -2.03
C ILE A 117 -9.95 -3.36 -1.47
N GLN A 118 -10.31 -4.55 -1.01
CA GLN A 118 -11.67 -4.83 -0.50
C GLN A 118 -11.97 -4.05 0.78
N GLU A 119 -11.00 -3.96 1.69
CA GLU A 119 -11.14 -3.18 2.93
C GLU A 119 -11.19 -1.68 2.64
N ALA A 120 -10.40 -1.20 1.68
CA ALA A 120 -10.46 0.20 1.25
C ALA A 120 -11.83 0.57 0.68
N GLU A 121 -12.38 -0.28 -0.19
CA GLU A 121 -13.73 -0.10 -0.74
C GLU A 121 -14.78 -0.11 0.38
N ALA A 122 -14.72 -1.08 1.29
CA ALA A 122 -15.63 -1.18 2.42
C ALA A 122 -15.60 0.08 3.29
N THR A 123 -14.40 0.60 3.57
CA THR A 123 -14.21 1.85 4.32
C THR A 123 -14.92 3.02 3.64
N LEU A 124 -14.72 3.20 2.33
CA LEU A 124 -15.35 4.30 1.58
C LEU A 124 -16.87 4.18 1.56
N LEU A 125 -17.39 2.96 1.39
CA LEU A 125 -18.83 2.71 1.40
C LEU A 125 -19.46 2.95 2.77
N GLN A 126 -18.80 2.54 3.86
CA GLN A 126 -19.24 2.82 5.22
C GLN A 126 -19.27 4.32 5.53
N ALA A 127 -18.30 5.07 5.01
CA ALA A 127 -18.26 6.54 5.12
C ALA A 127 -19.32 7.25 4.24
N GLY A 128 -20.01 6.52 3.36
CA GLY A 128 -20.95 7.05 2.38
C GLY A 128 -20.29 7.72 1.18
N LEU A 129 -18.98 7.56 1.00
CA LEU A 129 -18.18 8.13 -0.09
C LEU A 129 -18.26 7.24 -1.34
N ILE A 130 -19.47 7.11 -1.90
CA ILE A 130 -19.76 6.17 -2.99
C ILE A 130 -18.97 6.52 -4.25
N TYR A 131 -18.90 7.80 -4.61
CA TYR A 131 -18.13 8.25 -5.76
C TYR A 131 -16.65 7.86 -5.64
N GLN A 132 -16.03 8.06 -4.48
CA GLN A 132 -14.63 7.66 -4.24
C GLN A 132 -14.45 6.14 -4.41
N ALA A 133 -15.38 5.32 -3.90
CA ALA A 133 -15.34 3.87 -4.07
C ALA A 133 -15.42 3.45 -5.56
N ILE A 134 -16.24 4.13 -6.34
CA ILE A 134 -16.34 3.92 -7.80
C ILE A 134 -15.04 4.38 -8.48
N GLN A 135 -14.53 5.56 -8.14
CA GLN A 135 -13.32 6.15 -8.72
C GLN A 135 -12.09 5.26 -8.47
N VAL A 136 -11.94 4.73 -7.27
CA VAL A 136 -10.87 3.78 -6.93
C VAL A 136 -10.95 2.53 -7.81
N ASN A 137 -12.15 1.96 -7.98
CA ASN A 137 -12.32 0.79 -8.84
C ASN A 137 -12.07 1.09 -10.33
N ILE A 138 -12.41 2.29 -10.81
CA ILE A 138 -12.03 2.77 -12.15
C ILE A 138 -10.50 2.83 -12.28
N ASN A 139 -9.81 3.45 -11.33
CA ASN A 139 -8.35 3.61 -11.34
C ASN A 139 -7.61 2.26 -11.29
N LEU A 140 -8.20 1.26 -10.62
CA LEU A 140 -7.69 -0.11 -10.55
C LEU A 140 -8.10 -0.97 -11.76
N PHE A 141 -8.81 -0.41 -12.75
CA PHE A 141 -9.36 -1.12 -13.91
C PHE A 141 -10.35 -2.24 -13.56
N ASN A 142 -10.94 -2.20 -12.36
CA ASN A 142 -12.00 -3.10 -11.91
C ASN A 142 -13.37 -2.61 -12.44
N TRP A 143 -13.50 -2.55 -13.77
CA TRP A 143 -14.64 -1.95 -14.46
C TRP A 143 -15.99 -2.56 -14.05
N GLU A 144 -16.07 -3.89 -13.95
CA GLU A 144 -17.32 -4.56 -13.59
C GLU A 144 -17.77 -4.20 -12.17
N ARG A 145 -16.83 -4.13 -11.23
CA ARG A 145 -17.11 -3.73 -9.85
C ARG A 145 -17.52 -2.27 -9.77
N ALA A 146 -16.84 -1.38 -10.50
CA ALA A 146 -17.21 0.03 -10.58
C ALA A 146 -18.65 0.21 -11.10
N LEU A 147 -19.03 -0.53 -12.16
CA LEU A 147 -20.38 -0.49 -12.71
C LEU A 147 -21.42 -1.07 -11.75
N GLU A 148 -21.12 -2.18 -11.07
CA GLU A 148 -22.00 -2.77 -10.06
C GLU A 148 -22.29 -1.77 -8.92
N LEU A 149 -21.26 -1.10 -8.39
CA LEU A 149 -21.41 -0.08 -7.35
C LEU A 149 -22.25 1.09 -7.84
N ALA A 150 -21.97 1.58 -9.06
CA ALA A 150 -22.72 2.68 -9.67
C ALA A 150 -24.21 2.36 -9.82
N VAL A 151 -24.55 1.17 -10.35
CA VAL A 151 -25.94 0.73 -10.52
C VAL A 151 -26.63 0.49 -9.18
N LYS A 152 -25.96 -0.17 -8.23
CA LYS A 152 -26.51 -0.48 -6.90
C LYS A 152 -26.90 0.79 -6.15
N HIS A 153 -26.05 1.82 -6.20
CA HIS A 153 -26.28 3.10 -5.55
C HIS A 153 -26.98 4.13 -6.44
N LYS A 154 -27.35 3.74 -7.68
CA LYS A 154 -28.04 4.59 -8.68
C LYS A 154 -27.32 5.92 -8.93
N THR A 155 -25.99 5.91 -8.96
CA THR A 155 -25.16 7.10 -9.17
C THR A 155 -23.98 6.80 -10.09
N HIS A 156 -23.39 7.83 -10.70
CA HIS A 156 -22.18 7.77 -11.53
C HIS A 156 -22.08 6.64 -12.59
N VAL A 157 -23.20 6.10 -13.08
CA VAL A 157 -23.22 5.10 -14.16
C VAL A 157 -22.64 5.71 -15.45
N ASP A 158 -23.08 6.93 -15.75
CA ASP A 158 -22.55 7.79 -16.81
C ASP A 158 -21.03 7.96 -16.71
N THR A 159 -20.52 8.22 -15.51
CA THR A 159 -19.08 8.37 -15.24
C THR A 159 -18.32 7.08 -15.58
N VAL A 160 -18.75 5.93 -15.08
CA VAL A 160 -18.09 4.63 -15.34
C VAL A 160 -18.06 4.32 -16.83
N LEU A 161 -19.17 4.56 -17.54
CA LEU A 161 -19.26 4.35 -18.99
C LEU A 161 -18.30 5.27 -19.76
N ALA A 162 -18.23 6.55 -19.39
CA ALA A 162 -17.36 7.53 -20.04
C ALA A 162 -15.87 7.18 -19.88
N TYR A 163 -15.43 6.82 -18.67
CA TYR A 163 -14.05 6.40 -18.42
C TYR A 163 -13.71 5.10 -19.12
N ARG A 164 -14.66 4.16 -19.19
CA ARG A 164 -14.51 2.91 -19.92
C ARG A 164 -14.36 3.15 -21.42
N GLU A 165 -15.18 4.01 -22.00
CA GLU A 165 -15.10 4.38 -23.41
C GLU A 165 -13.75 5.03 -23.73
N LYS A 166 -13.32 6.01 -22.92
CA LYS A 166 -12.01 6.66 -23.05
C LYS A 166 -10.85 5.67 -22.96
N PHE A 167 -10.94 4.70 -22.05
CA PHE A 167 -9.98 3.62 -21.94
C PHE A 167 -9.93 2.80 -23.23
N LEU A 168 -11.06 2.33 -23.74
CA LEU A 168 -11.14 1.53 -24.97
C LEU A 168 -10.64 2.27 -26.21
N GLN A 169 -10.96 3.57 -26.33
CA GLN A 169 -10.46 4.44 -27.40
C GLN A 169 -8.93 4.53 -27.39
N THR A 170 -8.31 4.59 -26.20
CA THR A 170 -6.84 4.61 -26.04
C THR A 170 -6.19 3.34 -26.60
N PHE A 171 -6.88 2.19 -26.51
CA PHE A 171 -6.42 0.91 -27.05
C PHE A 171 -6.97 0.59 -28.45
N GLY A 172 -7.78 1.47 -29.05
CA GLY A 172 -8.41 1.25 -30.36
C GLY A 172 -9.39 0.06 -30.41
N THR A 173 -9.93 -0.35 -29.26
CA THR A 173 -10.84 -1.50 -29.16
C THR A 173 -12.29 -1.05 -28.96
N LYS A 174 -13.25 -1.92 -29.30
CA LYS A 174 -14.67 -1.69 -29.07
C LYS A 174 -15.13 -2.43 -27.82
N GLU A 175 -16.19 -1.94 -27.18
CA GLU A 175 -16.76 -2.58 -26.00
C GLU A 175 -17.34 -3.95 -26.38
N THR A 176 -16.94 -4.97 -25.62
CA THR A 176 -17.38 -6.36 -25.82
C THR A 176 -18.26 -6.84 -24.67
N ASN A 177 -18.22 -6.16 -23.52
CA ASN A 177 -18.95 -6.59 -22.34
C ASN A 177 -20.45 -6.29 -22.49
N LYS A 178 -21.28 -7.34 -22.38
CA LYS A 178 -22.74 -7.27 -22.53
C LYS A 178 -23.39 -6.29 -21.55
N ARG A 179 -22.90 -6.22 -20.30
CA ARG A 179 -23.47 -5.30 -19.29
C ARG A 179 -23.25 -3.85 -19.70
N PHE A 180 -22.05 -3.51 -20.16
CA PHE A 180 -21.72 -2.16 -20.60
C PHE A 180 -22.53 -1.74 -21.83
N LEU A 181 -22.71 -2.64 -22.80
CA LEU A 181 -23.55 -2.39 -23.98
C LEU A 181 -25.01 -2.12 -23.62
N GLN A 182 -25.56 -2.85 -22.64
CA GLN A 182 -26.95 -2.65 -22.17
C GLN A 182 -27.15 -1.26 -21.57
N TYR A 183 -26.24 -0.81 -20.70
CA TYR A 183 -26.35 0.49 -20.06
C TYR A 183 -25.96 1.66 -20.98
N ALA A 184 -25.05 1.44 -21.93
CA ALA A 184 -24.67 2.45 -22.92
C ALA A 184 -25.83 2.87 -23.82
N GLY A 185 -26.77 1.96 -24.13
CA GLY A 185 -27.94 2.29 -24.95
C GLY A 185 -28.96 3.22 -24.27
N GLY A 186 -28.90 3.38 -22.94
CA GLY A 186 -29.86 4.17 -22.15
C GLY A 186 -29.28 5.42 -21.51
N VAL A 187 -27.98 5.70 -21.66
CA VAL A 187 -27.28 6.79 -20.98
C VAL A 187 -26.46 7.60 -21.98
N GLU A 188 -26.79 8.89 -22.11
CA GLU A 188 -26.03 9.82 -22.93
C GLU A 188 -24.78 10.30 -22.15
N VAL A 189 -23.60 10.01 -22.69
CA VAL A 189 -22.32 10.39 -22.07
C VAL A 189 -22.01 11.86 -22.39
N ASN A 190 -22.13 12.73 -21.39
CA ASN A 190 -21.74 14.13 -21.48
C ASN A 190 -20.63 14.45 -20.46
N TRP A 191 -19.43 14.73 -20.95
CA TRP A 191 -18.25 14.97 -20.11
C TRP A 191 -18.39 16.20 -19.20
N GLU A 192 -19.03 17.28 -19.65
CA GLU A 192 -19.21 18.49 -18.85
C GLU A 192 -20.13 18.23 -17.65
N LYS A 193 -21.24 17.51 -17.88
CA LYS A 193 -22.17 17.12 -16.80
C LYS A 193 -21.51 16.16 -15.82
N ILE A 194 -20.71 15.22 -16.32
CA ILE A 194 -19.95 14.28 -15.47
C ILE A 194 -18.96 15.04 -14.60
N GLN A 195 -18.17 15.96 -15.17
CA GLN A 195 -17.22 16.76 -14.40
C GLN A 195 -17.91 17.62 -13.35
N ALA A 196 -19.01 18.29 -13.69
CA ALA A 196 -19.78 19.08 -12.73
C ALA A 196 -20.33 18.23 -11.57
N LYS A 197 -20.79 17.00 -11.86
CA LYS A 197 -21.28 16.05 -10.85
C LYS A 197 -20.15 15.54 -9.95
N ILE A 198 -18.97 15.27 -10.53
CA ILE A 198 -17.77 14.88 -9.77
C ILE A 198 -17.34 15.99 -8.83
N GLU A 199 -17.23 17.23 -9.32
CA GLU A 199 -16.82 18.37 -8.50
C GLU A 199 -17.80 18.59 -7.34
N MET A 200 -19.10 18.44 -7.58
CA MET A 200 -20.12 18.52 -6.54
C MET A 200 -19.94 17.44 -5.45
N GLU A 201 -19.60 16.20 -5.81
CA GLU A 201 -19.34 15.16 -4.80
C GLU A 201 -18.05 15.42 -4.02
N LEU A 202 -17.01 15.93 -4.69
CA LEU A 202 -15.74 16.31 -4.04
C LEU A 202 -15.92 17.52 -3.10
N SER A 203 -16.74 18.50 -3.47
CA SER A 203 -17.04 19.65 -2.61
C SER A 203 -17.83 19.23 -1.37
N LYS A 204 -18.85 18.37 -1.54
CA LYS A 204 -19.61 17.80 -0.42
C LYS A 204 -18.71 16.99 0.52
N GLU A 205 -17.77 16.21 -0.01
CA GLU A 205 -16.81 15.49 0.82
C GLU A 205 -15.95 16.45 1.65
N ARG A 206 -15.44 17.52 1.04
CA ARG A 206 -14.64 18.55 1.73
C ARG A 206 -15.44 19.26 2.82
N GLU A 207 -16.68 19.63 2.54
CA GLU A 207 -17.59 20.26 3.51
C GLU A 207 -17.91 19.30 4.67
N LYS A 208 -18.22 18.03 4.36
CA LYS A 208 -18.48 17.01 5.39
C LYS A 208 -17.26 16.78 6.28
N ALA A 209 -16.06 16.77 5.70
CA ALA A 209 -14.82 16.62 6.45
C ALA A 209 -14.50 17.84 7.33
N ALA A 210 -14.77 19.05 6.83
CA ALA A 210 -14.63 20.28 7.60
C ALA A 210 -15.58 20.32 8.81
N ASN A 211 -16.80 19.81 8.65
CA ASN A 211 -17.77 19.75 9.75
C ASN A 211 -17.44 18.63 10.77
N ALA A 212 -16.79 17.55 10.34
CA ALA A 212 -16.43 16.42 11.22
C ALA A 212 -15.21 16.72 12.12
N SER A 213 -14.32 17.64 11.71
CA SER A 213 -13.15 18.03 12.50
C SER A 213 -13.47 18.81 13.78
N GLU A 214 -14.73 19.23 13.96
CA GLU A 214 -15.25 19.86 15.19
C GLU A 214 -15.65 18.85 16.28
N SER A 215 -15.56 17.53 16.03
CA SER A 215 -15.87 16.47 17.01
C SER A 215 -14.63 15.62 17.39
N PRO A 216 -14.44 15.29 18.67
CA PRO A 216 -13.23 14.59 19.12
C PRO A 216 -13.24 13.13 18.64
N PRO A 217 -12.10 12.60 18.15
CA PRO A 217 -12.06 11.25 17.61
C PRO A 217 -12.11 10.19 18.73
N GLY A 218 -13.19 9.41 18.72
CA GLY A 218 -13.33 8.17 19.48
C GLY A 218 -12.38 7.09 18.96
N PHE A 219 -11.64 6.51 19.90
CA PHE A 219 -10.69 5.42 19.73
C PHE A 219 -11.36 4.17 19.13
N VAL A 220 -10.74 3.56 18.10
CA VAL A 220 -10.82 2.10 17.92
C VAL A 220 -9.45 1.59 17.47
N VAL A 221 -8.78 0.89 18.37
CA VAL A 221 -7.58 0.08 18.15
C VAL A 221 -8.03 -1.38 18.16
N LEU A 222 -7.64 -2.15 17.14
CA LEU A 222 -7.24 -3.57 17.19
C LEU A 222 -7.35 -4.20 15.78
N GLN A 223 -6.31 -4.03 14.95
CA GLN A 223 -6.04 -4.93 13.81
C GLN A 223 -4.56 -4.88 13.34
N THR A 224 -3.62 -4.41 14.17
CA THR A 224 -2.25 -4.11 13.71
C THR A 224 -1.28 -5.30 13.75
N LEU A 225 -1.64 -6.41 14.40
CA LEU A 225 -0.67 -7.49 14.67
C LEU A 225 -0.51 -8.53 13.55
N LEU A 226 -1.49 -8.68 12.65
CA LEU A 226 -1.42 -9.69 11.58
C LEU A 226 -0.78 -9.15 10.28
N LEU A 227 -0.90 -7.84 10.00
CA LEU A 227 -0.32 -7.23 8.79
C LEU A 227 1.19 -6.96 8.89
N GLN A 228 1.76 -6.99 10.10
CA GLN A 228 3.17 -6.69 10.32
C GLN A 228 4.10 -7.83 9.87
N TYR A 229 3.63 -9.08 9.88
CA TYR A 229 4.43 -10.23 9.43
C TYR A 229 4.47 -10.37 7.90
N ASP A 230 3.34 -10.19 7.21
CA ASP A 230 3.29 -10.39 5.74
C ASP A 230 3.99 -9.28 4.94
N ILE A 231 3.93 -8.03 5.42
CA ILE A 231 4.61 -6.90 4.75
C ILE A 231 6.13 -7.04 4.90
N ILE A 232 6.63 -7.43 6.08
CA ILE A 232 8.07 -7.63 6.31
C ILE A 232 8.58 -8.80 5.46
N VAL A 233 7.86 -9.92 5.41
CA VAL A 233 8.27 -11.08 4.59
C VAL A 233 8.23 -10.77 3.10
N SER A 234 7.21 -10.07 2.60
CA SER A 234 7.05 -9.72 1.17
C SER A 234 8.05 -8.64 0.70
N VAL A 235 8.38 -7.68 1.56
CA VAL A 235 9.43 -6.68 1.27
C VAL A 235 10.80 -7.34 1.34
N CYS A 236 11.12 -8.14 2.37
CA CYS A 236 12.40 -8.83 2.46
C CYS A 236 12.60 -9.87 1.35
N SER A 237 11.55 -10.58 0.90
CA SER A 237 11.68 -11.58 -0.17
C SER A 237 11.97 -10.97 -1.55
N LYS A 238 11.55 -9.73 -1.80
CA LYS A 238 11.85 -9.01 -3.06
C LYS A 238 13.26 -8.40 -3.08
N PHE A 239 13.84 -8.13 -1.92
CA PHE A 239 15.21 -7.60 -1.80
C PHE A 239 16.26 -8.69 -1.55
N TYR A 240 15.84 -9.89 -1.14
CA TYR A 240 16.72 -11.04 -0.94
C TYR A 240 16.65 -12.01 -2.14
N GLU A 241 17.15 -11.55 -3.28
CA GLU A 241 17.57 -12.48 -4.33
C GLU A 241 18.88 -13.13 -3.84
N PRO A 242 18.99 -14.47 -3.75
CA PRO A 242 20.17 -15.09 -3.18
C PRO A 242 21.38 -14.71 -4.03
N ALA A 243 22.36 -14.07 -3.40
CA ALA A 243 23.71 -13.90 -3.92
C ALA A 243 24.38 -15.28 -4.00
N SER A 244 23.92 -16.13 -4.91
CA SER A 244 24.52 -17.40 -5.28
C SER A 244 24.91 -17.34 -6.75
N ARG A 245 25.85 -16.44 -7.09
CA ARG A 245 26.62 -16.46 -8.35
C ARG A 245 27.82 -15.50 -8.29
N SER A 246 28.83 -15.86 -7.51
CA SER A 246 30.24 -15.47 -7.78
C SER A 246 31.21 -16.11 -6.78
N ILE A 247 31.25 -17.44 -6.73
CA ILE A 247 32.49 -18.15 -6.39
C ILE A 247 32.75 -19.13 -7.52
N SER A 248 33.32 -18.61 -8.61
CA SER A 248 34.12 -19.40 -9.54
C SER A 248 34.98 -18.46 -10.40
N SER A 249 36.28 -18.77 -10.44
CA SER A 249 37.35 -18.31 -11.34
C SER A 249 37.78 -16.85 -11.27
N SER A 250 38.83 -16.56 -10.49
CA SER A 250 40.21 -16.38 -11.01
C SER A 250 41.21 -16.42 -9.85
#